data_AF-A0A968SKZ8-F1
#
_entry.id   AF-A0A968SKZ8-F1
#
_cell.length_a   1.000
_cell.length_b   1.000
_cell.length_c   1.000
_cell.angle_alpha   90.00
_cell.angle_beta   90.00
_cell.angle_gamma   90.00
#
_symmetry.space_group_name_H-M   'P 1'
#
loop_
_entity.id
_entity.type
_entity.pdbx_description
1 polymer ?
#
loop_
_entity_poly.entity_id
_entity_poly.type
_entity_poly.pdbx_seq_one_letter_code
_entity_poly.pdbx_strand_id
1 'polypeptide(L)'
;MNSYKRVALLGSLLALTLVSVACGSATPNTSVALESLEEEAIPMVALDLEAIARSADPADILVVTPANLDPNNDFFVAVGSFTPATHFNISDLVTLDQLLEGWPNTADSRLTIGYNRNQNQTIITIRANGNRVRIRLRGADFRGQITFDNFIFDEPTIPSVDPCVTATIVTSSASIQTAISTAPEGTTICVEPGTYNENLKITQSKLTLLSTQGRDSTIIQGSQPPSSGGSNLGTIVITTGSDGIQIGDQMGSQNFGFKVVGIDGPSSGIEAAAIYFQGDHADAKIIGNEIKAEGDAGLITEFSATITGFLIDKNILSGQTFAGTKPNCIGFSNQFTEPNVPRQLVVIGGGANGTKTTNITFSNNQVTGTAGGTSQGPCGSETGTAGDPQGNNLVTIDAAGSVITNNIFAGTTSRFATQLRTRRPNITIQNNTFQDVGLLVPSAGHLFLQNASTSTITFNAFERSADGLYIGQGADPAVPADLLSENTFAPAADLLINAVVTKGFVP
;
A
#
# COMPACT_ATOMS: atom_id res chain seq x y z
N MET A 1 48.80 8.26 51.27
CA MET A 1 49.75 7.50 50.42
C MET A 1 49.78 8.13 49.04
N ASN A 2 50.81 7.88 48.24
CA ASN A 2 50.98 8.40 46.86
C ASN A 2 49.92 7.77 45.92
N SER A 3 49.57 8.31 44.74
CA SER A 3 50.47 8.59 43.59
C SER A 3 49.89 9.54 42.53
N TYR A 4 50.74 9.97 41.57
CA TYR A 4 50.46 10.88 40.45
C TYR A 4 49.89 10.17 39.19
N LYS A 5 49.14 10.86 38.31
CA LYS A 5 49.60 11.51 37.03
C LYS A 5 48.46 11.80 35.99
N ARG A 6 48.50 13.01 35.39
CA ARG A 6 48.12 13.46 34.00
C ARG A 6 46.90 12.82 33.27
N VAL A 7 45.83 13.53 32.88
CA VAL A 7 45.65 14.65 31.89
C VAL A 7 45.35 14.20 30.44
N ALA A 8 44.09 14.34 30.01
CA ALA A 8 43.53 14.70 28.68
C ALA A 8 41.97 14.67 28.82
N LEU A 9 41.18 15.74 28.69
CA LEU A 9 40.78 16.59 27.55
C LEU A 9 39.53 16.07 26.80
N LEU A 10 38.65 17.00 26.39
CA LEU A 10 37.27 16.83 25.86
C LEU A 10 36.24 16.29 26.89
N GLY A 11 34.99 16.77 26.94
CA GLY A 11 34.38 17.91 26.26
C GLY A 11 33.09 18.34 27.00
N SER A 12 32.75 19.64 26.99
CA SER A 12 31.67 20.19 27.81
C SER A 12 30.29 20.04 27.17
N LEU A 13 29.39 19.30 27.82
CA LEU A 13 27.97 19.23 27.45
C LEU A 13 27.20 20.36 28.15
N LEU A 14 26.68 21.32 27.38
CA LEU A 14 25.92 22.45 27.93
C LEU A 14 24.42 22.10 27.97
N ALA A 15 23.87 21.96 29.18
CA ALA A 15 22.44 21.69 29.36
C ALA A 15 21.63 23.01 29.25
N LEU A 16 20.68 23.07 28.32
CA LEU A 16 19.80 24.23 28.14
C LEU A 16 18.47 24.03 28.89
N THR A 17 18.38 24.61 30.08
CA THR A 17 17.15 24.58 30.88
C THR A 17 16.17 25.67 30.41
N LEU A 18 15.05 25.30 29.79
CA LEU A 18 13.97 26.27 29.53
C LEU A 18 13.28 26.66 30.85
N VAL A 19 13.35 27.95 31.19
CA VAL A 19 12.50 28.58 32.20
C VAL A 19 11.34 29.25 31.47
N SER A 20 10.11 28.82 31.75
CA SER A 20 8.92 29.54 31.28
C SER A 20 8.60 30.72 32.21
N VAL A 21 8.28 31.86 31.62
CA VAL A 21 7.79 33.05 32.34
C VAL A 21 6.49 33.49 31.67
N ALA A 22 5.40 33.51 32.44
CA ALA A 22 4.10 33.92 31.94
C ALA A 22 4.03 35.45 31.72
N CYS A 23 3.27 35.88 30.72
CA CYS A 23 3.14 37.29 30.37
C CYS A 23 2.34 38.07 31.44
N GLY A 24 2.86 39.23 31.86
CA GLY A 24 2.25 40.15 32.82
C GLY A 24 2.23 41.58 32.28
N SER A 25 1.23 42.37 32.68
CA SER A 25 0.85 43.63 32.05
C SER A 25 1.85 44.81 32.20
N ALA A 26 2.25 45.36 31.05
CA ALA A 26 2.44 46.78 30.73
C ALA A 26 2.98 47.78 31.78
N THR A 27 4.12 48.43 31.46
CA THR A 27 4.28 49.91 31.52
C THR A 27 5.52 50.33 30.70
N PRO A 28 5.55 51.55 30.10
CA PRO A 28 6.69 52.01 29.30
C PRO A 28 7.71 52.86 30.09
N ASN A 29 8.83 53.18 29.44
CA ASN A 29 9.88 54.16 29.81
C ASN A 29 11.03 53.69 30.73
N THR A 30 12.00 52.98 30.15
CA THR A 30 13.42 53.08 30.55
C THR A 30 14.33 52.97 29.33
N SER A 31 14.91 54.10 28.90
CA SER A 31 16.01 54.12 27.92
C SER A 31 17.33 53.92 28.65
N VAL A 32 18.05 52.84 28.33
CA VAL A 32 19.44 52.61 28.77
C VAL A 32 20.34 52.71 27.54
N ALA A 33 21.50 53.36 27.69
CA ALA A 33 22.39 53.68 26.57
C ALA A 33 23.22 52.46 26.11
N LEU A 34 23.70 52.54 24.87
CA LEU A 34 24.78 51.68 24.38
C LEU A 34 26.09 52.06 25.09
N GLU A 35 26.76 51.06 25.67
CA GLU A 35 28.22 51.08 25.81
C GLU A 35 28.82 50.19 24.72
N SER A 36 29.92 50.64 24.13
CA SER A 36 30.60 49.96 23.03
C SER A 36 31.58 48.92 23.54
N LEU A 37 31.44 47.67 23.10
CA LEU A 37 32.53 46.68 23.12
C LEU A 37 32.72 46.08 21.72
N GLU A 38 33.94 45.59 21.52
CA GLU A 38 34.61 45.60 20.22
C GLU A 38 34.29 44.39 19.32
N GLU A 39 34.72 44.57 18.07
CA GLU A 39 34.71 43.64 16.94
C GLU A 39 35.31 42.25 17.26
N GLU A 40 34.46 41.24 17.46
CA GLU A 40 34.81 39.83 17.22
C GLU A 40 33.78 39.16 16.29
N ALA A 41 34.27 38.26 15.42
CA ALA A 41 33.47 37.64 14.37
C ALA A 41 32.59 36.51 14.91
N ILE A 42 31.27 36.75 14.95
CA ILE A 42 30.28 35.70 15.26
C ILE A 42 30.32 34.65 14.14
N PRO A 43 30.60 33.36 14.43
CA PRO A 43 30.53 32.31 13.42
C PRO A 43 29.07 32.07 13.01
N MET A 44 28.83 31.86 11.71
CA MET A 44 27.51 31.38 11.25
C MET A 44 27.21 30.04 11.91
N VAL A 45 26.16 29.99 12.72
CA VAL A 45 25.56 28.72 13.16
C VAL A 45 24.98 28.06 11.91
N ALA A 46 25.64 27.00 11.43
CA ALA A 46 25.07 26.14 10.42
C ALA A 46 23.85 25.43 11.01
N LEU A 47 22.66 25.83 10.59
CA LEU A 47 21.41 25.13 10.90
C LEU A 47 21.46 23.75 10.25
N ASP A 48 21.40 22.71 11.08
CA ASP A 48 21.31 21.32 10.62
C ASP A 48 19.93 21.08 9.98
N LEU A 49 19.91 21.08 8.66
CA LEU A 49 18.71 20.88 7.86
C LEU A 49 18.24 19.41 7.84
N GLU A 50 19.10 18.44 8.18
CA GLU A 50 18.67 17.03 8.29
C GLU A 50 17.86 16.75 9.55
N ALA A 51 18.04 17.57 10.61
CA ALA A 51 17.26 17.46 11.84
C ALA A 51 15.79 17.89 11.64
N ILE A 52 15.56 18.99 10.90
CA ILE A 52 14.21 19.55 10.66
C ILE A 52 13.40 18.65 9.71
N ALA A 53 14.05 18.01 8.73
CA ALA A 53 13.42 17.13 7.75
C ALA A 53 12.86 15.81 8.33
N ARG A 54 12.99 15.55 9.64
CA ARG A 54 12.58 14.29 10.29
C ARG A 54 11.51 14.44 11.38
N SER A 55 10.98 15.65 11.61
CA SER A 55 9.97 15.87 12.67
C SER A 55 8.83 16.83 12.28
N ALA A 56 8.56 17.01 10.99
CA ALA A 56 7.39 17.75 10.50
C ALA A 56 6.29 16.78 10.04
N ASP A 57 5.11 16.91 10.63
CA ASP A 57 3.85 16.35 10.10
C ASP A 57 3.49 17.12 8.81
N PRO A 58 2.91 16.52 7.75
CA PRO A 58 2.75 17.19 6.45
C PRO A 58 1.84 18.43 6.41
N ALA A 59 1.28 18.86 7.55
CA ALA A 59 0.39 20.02 7.67
C ALA A 59 1.07 21.31 8.17
N ASP A 60 2.21 21.23 8.87
CA ASP A 60 2.75 22.37 9.64
C ASP A 60 3.76 23.23 8.86
N ILE A 61 3.27 24.30 8.24
CA ILE A 61 4.13 25.39 7.72
C ILE A 61 4.53 26.33 8.86
N LEU A 62 5.78 26.26 9.31
CA LEU A 62 6.35 27.15 10.31
C LEU A 62 6.49 28.60 9.78
N VAL A 63 5.49 29.44 10.04
CA VAL A 63 5.53 30.88 9.69
C VAL A 63 6.15 31.69 10.84
N VAL A 64 7.45 32.02 10.71
CA VAL A 64 8.13 32.93 11.66
C VAL A 64 7.87 34.39 11.25
N THR A 65 7.05 35.11 12.03
CA THR A 65 6.87 36.56 11.89
C THR A 65 7.63 37.34 12.97
N PRO A 66 8.71 38.07 12.64
CA PRO A 66 9.29 39.06 13.54
C PRO A 66 8.31 40.22 13.78
N ALA A 67 8.18 40.66 15.03
CA ALA A 67 7.46 41.89 15.33
C ALA A 67 8.30 43.12 14.96
N ASN A 68 7.69 44.08 14.26
CA ASN A 68 8.27 45.34 13.75
C ASN A 68 9.26 45.21 12.58
N LEU A 69 8.76 45.35 11.35
CA LEU A 69 9.53 45.81 10.19
C LEU A 69 8.72 46.81 9.35
N ASP A 70 9.42 47.62 8.56
CA ASP A 70 8.91 48.70 7.72
C ASP A 70 8.04 48.18 6.55
N PRO A 71 6.83 48.74 6.29
CA PRO A 71 5.97 48.33 5.18
C PRO A 71 6.54 48.57 3.77
N ASN A 72 7.70 49.23 3.63
CA ASN A 72 8.31 49.56 2.34
C ASN A 72 9.41 48.57 1.87
N ASN A 73 9.79 47.57 2.67
CA ASN A 73 10.84 46.61 2.30
C ASN A 73 10.30 45.36 1.58
N ASP A 74 10.75 45.11 0.34
CA ASP A 74 10.50 43.85 -0.39
C ASP A 74 11.12 42.66 0.38
N PHE A 75 10.37 41.56 0.54
CA PHE A 75 10.89 40.30 1.09
C PHE A 75 11.66 39.53 -0.01
N PHE A 76 12.90 39.11 0.26
CA PHE A 76 13.77 38.42 -0.70
C PHE A 76 14.18 37.02 -0.23
N VAL A 77 13.94 36.02 -1.08
CA VAL A 77 14.64 34.72 -1.09
C VAL A 77 15.09 34.49 -2.53
N ALA A 78 16.40 34.29 -2.74
CA ALA A 78 16.98 34.32 -4.08
C ALA A 78 18.09 33.27 -4.30
N VAL A 79 17.95 32.51 -5.38
CA VAL A 79 18.99 31.74 -6.07
C VAL A 79 18.69 31.87 -7.58
N GLY A 80 19.69 32.15 -8.43
CA GLY A 80 19.52 32.40 -9.88
C GLY A 80 19.37 31.11 -10.71
N SER A 81 19.32 31.10 -12.06
CA SER A 81 19.28 32.14 -13.12
C SER A 81 19.18 31.39 -14.48
N PHE A 82 18.77 31.89 -15.66
CA PHE A 82 18.16 33.12 -16.21
C PHE A 82 17.73 32.79 -17.68
N THR A 83 16.78 33.43 -18.39
CA THR A 83 15.91 34.59 -18.10
C THR A 83 14.52 34.57 -18.81
N PRO A 84 14.39 34.36 -20.15
CA PRO A 84 13.22 34.84 -20.91
C PRO A 84 12.60 33.87 -21.96
N ALA A 85 11.49 34.17 -22.66
CA ALA A 85 10.24 34.87 -22.33
C ALA A 85 9.28 34.91 -23.56
N THR A 86 7.97 34.70 -23.35
CA THR A 86 6.86 35.25 -24.18
C THR A 86 5.72 35.71 -23.24
N HIS A 87 4.71 36.42 -23.76
CA HIS A 87 3.55 36.89 -22.98
C HIS A 87 2.22 36.64 -23.71
N PHE A 88 1.18 36.36 -22.94
CA PHE A 88 -0.22 36.35 -23.36
C PHE A 88 -1.04 37.27 -22.43
N ASN A 89 -2.12 37.84 -22.95
CA ASN A 89 -3.14 38.59 -22.21
C ASN A 89 -4.51 37.98 -22.49
N ILE A 90 -5.38 37.94 -21.48
CA ILE A 90 -6.78 37.53 -21.56
C ILE A 90 -7.60 38.60 -20.81
N SER A 91 -8.76 39.00 -21.36
CA SER A 91 -9.50 40.19 -20.93
C SER A 91 -10.73 39.94 -20.05
N ASP A 92 -11.19 38.69 -19.93
CA ASP A 92 -12.53 38.37 -19.42
C ASP A 92 -12.51 37.23 -18.38
N LEU A 93 -13.63 37.07 -17.66
CA LEU A 93 -13.79 36.12 -16.56
C LEU A 93 -13.89 34.67 -17.05
N VAL A 94 -13.00 33.82 -16.53
CA VAL A 94 -12.90 32.37 -16.77
C VAL A 94 -12.88 31.67 -15.40
N THR A 95 -13.44 30.45 -15.27
CA THR A 95 -13.28 29.69 -14.01
C THR A 95 -11.87 29.15 -13.86
N LEU A 96 -11.44 28.82 -12.64
CA LEU A 96 -10.05 28.38 -12.40
C LEU A 96 -9.73 27.08 -13.15
N ASP A 97 -10.69 26.14 -13.23
CA ASP A 97 -10.53 24.84 -13.88
C ASP A 97 -10.34 24.99 -15.41
N GLN A 98 -11.17 25.83 -16.04
CA GLN A 98 -11.05 26.23 -17.45
C GLN A 98 -9.74 26.97 -17.75
N LEU A 99 -9.08 27.52 -16.73
CA LEU A 99 -7.77 28.17 -16.81
C LEU A 99 -6.60 27.18 -16.72
N LEU A 100 -6.85 25.95 -16.26
CA LEU A 100 -5.85 24.90 -16.05
C LEU A 100 -5.87 23.83 -17.14
N GLU A 101 -7.04 23.45 -17.69
CA GLU A 101 -7.17 22.46 -18.78
C GLU A 101 -6.34 22.80 -20.05
N GLY A 102 -6.01 24.07 -20.26
CA GLY A 102 -5.22 24.55 -21.40
C GLY A 102 -3.78 24.97 -21.07
N TRP A 103 -3.27 24.76 -19.85
CA TRP A 103 -2.00 25.35 -19.43
C TRP A 103 -0.80 24.55 -19.99
N PRO A 104 0.11 25.13 -20.80
CA PRO A 104 1.18 24.36 -21.43
C PRO A 104 2.18 23.83 -20.40
N ASN A 105 2.43 22.51 -20.42
CA ASN A 105 3.45 21.86 -19.61
C ASN A 105 4.86 22.11 -20.18
N THR A 106 5.23 23.39 -20.23
CA THR A 106 6.52 23.92 -20.73
C THR A 106 7.16 24.75 -19.63
N ALA A 107 8.50 24.75 -19.57
CA ALA A 107 9.27 25.01 -18.35
C ALA A 107 9.21 26.43 -17.72
N ASP A 108 8.34 27.33 -18.18
CA ASP A 108 8.19 28.69 -17.63
C ASP A 108 6.75 29.26 -17.74
N SER A 109 5.75 28.41 -17.47
CA SER A 109 4.33 28.78 -17.53
C SER A 109 3.92 29.81 -16.45
N ARG A 110 3.25 30.89 -16.87
CA ARG A 110 2.88 32.03 -16.02
C ARG A 110 1.38 32.33 -16.10
N LEU A 111 0.71 32.30 -14.95
CA LEU A 111 -0.66 32.76 -14.76
C LEU A 111 -0.64 34.07 -13.96
N THR A 112 -1.27 35.12 -14.47
CA THR A 112 -1.41 36.41 -13.77
C THR A 112 -2.88 36.75 -13.66
N ILE A 113 -3.46 36.54 -12.48
CA ILE A 113 -4.84 36.92 -12.20
C ILE A 113 -4.81 38.37 -11.69
N GLY A 114 -5.31 39.28 -12.53
CA GLY A 114 -5.34 40.71 -12.26
C GLY A 114 -6.77 41.19 -12.02
N TYR A 115 -6.98 41.92 -10.93
CA TYR A 115 -8.22 42.65 -10.69
C TYR A 115 -7.95 44.15 -10.68
N ASN A 116 -8.53 44.88 -11.63
CA ASN A 116 -8.38 46.32 -11.76
C ASN A 116 -9.76 47.00 -11.69
N ARG A 117 -9.99 47.77 -10.62
CA ARG A 117 -11.06 48.77 -10.53
C ARG A 117 -10.47 50.15 -10.24
N ASN A 118 -9.60 50.60 -11.14
CA ASN A 118 -9.01 51.94 -11.27
C ASN A 118 -8.16 52.49 -10.12
N GLN A 119 -8.24 52.00 -8.87
CA GLN A 119 -7.55 52.65 -7.74
C GLN A 119 -6.87 51.76 -6.69
N ASN A 120 -7.18 50.47 -6.55
CA ASN A 120 -6.46 49.61 -5.61
C ASN A 120 -6.38 48.18 -6.17
N GLN A 121 -5.17 47.72 -6.49
CA GLN A 121 -4.94 46.44 -7.17
C GLN A 121 -4.29 45.43 -6.23
N THR A 122 -4.89 44.25 -6.13
CA THR A 122 -4.15 43.03 -5.77
C THR A 122 -3.78 42.33 -7.06
N ILE A 123 -2.47 42.13 -7.28
CA ILE A 123 -1.98 41.29 -8.39
C ILE A 123 -1.47 39.98 -7.78
N ILE A 124 -2.06 38.86 -8.21
CA ILE A 124 -1.53 37.53 -7.92
C ILE A 124 -0.84 37.03 -9.20
N THR A 125 0.49 36.94 -9.14
CA THR A 125 1.27 36.26 -10.18
C THR A 125 1.70 34.90 -9.68
N ILE A 126 1.27 33.84 -10.36
CA ILE A 126 1.74 32.47 -10.19
C ILE A 126 2.65 32.16 -11.38
N ARG A 127 3.88 31.71 -11.12
CA ARG A 127 4.82 31.29 -12.16
C ARG A 127 5.41 29.93 -11.78
N ALA A 128 5.13 28.92 -12.59
CA ALA A 128 5.83 27.64 -12.53
C ALA A 128 7.12 27.75 -13.36
N ASN A 129 8.25 27.32 -12.79
CA ASN A 129 9.53 27.28 -13.48
C ASN A 129 10.26 26.00 -13.06
N GLY A 130 10.13 24.96 -13.90
CA GLY A 130 10.27 23.57 -13.45
C GLY A 130 9.37 23.29 -12.23
N ASN A 131 9.84 22.44 -11.32
CA ASN A 131 9.12 22.00 -10.11
C ASN A 131 8.93 23.11 -9.04
N ARG A 132 9.14 24.39 -9.38
CA ARG A 132 9.05 25.53 -8.46
C ARG A 132 7.92 26.45 -8.88
N VAL A 133 6.84 26.44 -8.09
CA VAL A 133 5.79 27.46 -8.14
C VAL A 133 6.22 28.66 -7.30
N ARG A 134 6.34 29.83 -7.94
CA ARG A 134 6.52 31.12 -7.26
C ARG A 134 5.20 31.88 -7.29
N ILE A 135 4.65 32.14 -6.11
CA ILE A 135 3.49 33.01 -5.91
C ILE A 135 3.99 34.38 -5.44
N ARG A 136 3.54 35.45 -6.09
CA ARG A 136 3.83 36.83 -5.68
C ARG A 136 2.55 37.63 -5.58
N LEU A 137 2.29 38.13 -4.37
CA LEU A 137 1.23 39.08 -4.04
C LEU A 137 1.82 40.50 -4.04
N ARG A 138 1.07 41.50 -4.50
CA ARG A 138 1.37 42.92 -4.31
C ARG A 138 0.07 43.71 -4.09
N GLY A 139 0.10 44.64 -3.13
CA GLY A 139 -1.00 45.50 -2.68
C GLY A 139 -0.86 45.80 -1.18
N ALA A 140 -1.23 47.01 -0.72
CA ALA A 140 -0.98 47.45 0.65
C ALA A 140 -1.98 46.89 1.70
N ASP A 141 -3.17 46.48 1.28
CA ASP A 141 -4.30 46.11 2.15
C ASP A 141 -4.79 44.66 1.94
N PHE A 142 -3.89 43.70 1.74
CA PHE A 142 -4.32 42.30 1.63
C PHE A 142 -4.63 41.70 3.02
N ARG A 143 -5.93 41.59 3.35
CA ARG A 143 -6.45 41.00 4.59
C ARG A 143 -7.25 39.71 4.35
N GLY A 144 -6.85 38.92 3.36
CA GLY A 144 -7.42 37.60 3.08
C GLY A 144 -6.48 36.46 3.48
N GLN A 145 -7.04 35.32 3.84
CA GLN A 145 -6.32 34.05 3.81
C GLN A 145 -6.40 33.48 2.40
N ILE A 146 -5.29 32.99 1.85
CA ILE A 146 -5.29 32.16 0.64
C ILE A 146 -4.97 30.74 1.10
N THR A 147 -5.98 29.88 1.13
CA THR A 147 -5.81 28.44 1.30
C THR A 147 -5.52 27.82 -0.06
N PHE A 148 -4.57 26.89 -0.10
CA PHE A 148 -4.20 26.14 -1.30
C PHE A 148 -4.47 24.66 -1.07
N ASP A 149 -5.70 24.23 -1.30
CA ASP A 149 -6.07 22.82 -1.21
C ASP A 149 -5.53 22.07 -2.44
N ASN A 150 -4.80 20.97 -2.20
CA ASN A 150 -4.29 20.03 -3.21
C ASN A 150 -3.43 20.63 -4.35
N PHE A 151 -2.30 21.26 -4.01
CA PHE A 151 -1.21 21.46 -4.98
C PHE A 151 -0.51 20.12 -5.29
N ILE A 152 -1.06 19.36 -6.25
CA ILE A 152 -0.36 18.21 -6.83
C ILE A 152 0.72 18.76 -7.76
N PHE A 153 1.98 18.61 -7.34
CA PHE A 153 3.09 18.64 -8.28
C PHE A 153 3.19 17.23 -8.90
N ASP A 154 3.12 17.14 -10.22
CA ASP A 154 3.71 15.99 -10.90
C ASP A 154 5.20 15.98 -10.54
N GLU A 155 5.61 15.02 -9.71
CA GLU A 155 7.02 14.79 -9.41
C GLU A 155 7.78 14.66 -10.74
N PRO A 156 8.94 15.32 -10.91
CA PRO A 156 9.72 15.21 -12.13
C PRO A 156 9.96 13.74 -12.42
N THR A 157 9.50 13.24 -13.56
CA THR A 157 9.82 11.89 -14.00
C THR A 157 11.31 11.83 -14.35
N ILE A 158 12.15 11.64 -13.32
CA ILE A 158 13.50 11.10 -13.47
C ILE A 158 13.29 9.85 -14.33
N PRO A 159 13.88 9.77 -15.53
CA PRO A 159 13.60 8.66 -16.43
C PRO A 159 14.02 7.38 -15.73
N SER A 160 13.03 6.57 -15.33
CA SER A 160 13.27 5.31 -14.63
C SER A 160 14.08 4.43 -15.57
N VAL A 161 15.36 4.24 -15.23
CA VAL A 161 16.24 3.37 -16.01
C VAL A 161 15.62 1.99 -15.97
N ASP A 162 15.18 1.51 -17.14
CA ASP A 162 14.58 0.19 -17.28
C ASP A 162 15.54 -0.86 -16.66
N PRO A 163 15.11 -1.59 -15.61
CA PRO A 163 15.96 -2.52 -14.88
C PRO A 163 16.52 -3.62 -15.78
N CYS A 164 15.85 -3.90 -16.90
CA CYS A 164 16.23 -4.93 -17.84
C CYS A 164 17.43 -4.54 -18.72
N VAL A 165 17.78 -3.26 -18.82
CA VAL A 165 18.93 -2.77 -19.63
C VAL A 165 20.27 -3.39 -19.21
N THR A 166 20.40 -3.79 -17.93
CA THR A 166 21.61 -4.43 -17.40
C THR A 166 21.34 -5.80 -16.75
N ALA A 167 20.18 -6.41 -17.02
CA ALA A 167 19.76 -7.67 -16.41
C ALA A 167 20.19 -8.92 -17.20
N THR A 168 20.05 -10.09 -16.58
CA THR A 168 20.09 -11.38 -17.30
C THR A 168 18.80 -11.53 -18.11
N ILE A 169 18.89 -11.54 -19.44
CA ILE A 169 17.73 -11.69 -20.32
C ILE A 169 17.43 -13.18 -20.61
N VAL A 170 16.18 -13.58 -20.40
CA VAL A 170 15.63 -14.90 -20.74
C VAL A 170 14.74 -14.75 -21.96
N THR A 171 15.18 -15.25 -23.11
CA THR A 171 14.38 -15.22 -24.34
C THR A 171 13.24 -16.22 -24.31
N SER A 172 12.26 -16.09 -25.21
CA SER A 172 11.13 -17.03 -25.34
C SER A 172 11.53 -18.46 -25.75
N SER A 173 12.82 -18.69 -26.03
CA SER A 173 13.42 -20.01 -26.36
C SER A 173 14.28 -20.60 -25.24
N ALA A 174 14.44 -19.88 -24.12
CA ALA A 174 15.22 -20.27 -22.96
C ALA A 174 14.31 -20.59 -21.76
N SER A 175 14.84 -21.35 -20.79
CA SER A 175 14.14 -21.67 -19.55
C SER A 175 14.41 -20.62 -18.47
N ILE A 176 13.36 -20.13 -17.83
CA ILE A 176 13.45 -19.22 -16.68
C ILE A 176 14.10 -19.96 -15.51
N GLN A 177 13.77 -21.23 -15.28
CA GLN A 177 14.41 -22.04 -14.22
C GLN A 177 15.93 -22.15 -14.42
N THR A 178 16.40 -22.24 -15.66
CA THR A 178 17.84 -22.31 -15.96
C THR A 178 18.56 -21.01 -15.59
N ALA A 179 17.93 -19.86 -15.85
CA ALA A 179 18.45 -18.56 -15.41
C ALA A 179 18.43 -18.45 -13.87
N ILE A 180 17.32 -18.82 -13.22
CA ILE A 180 17.22 -18.84 -11.75
C ILE A 180 18.32 -19.74 -11.15
N SER A 181 18.52 -20.96 -11.65
CA SER A 181 19.52 -21.90 -11.11
C SER A 181 20.98 -21.51 -11.38
N THR A 182 21.24 -20.52 -12.24
CA THR A 182 22.60 -20.00 -12.50
C THR A 182 22.85 -18.61 -11.92
N ALA A 183 21.80 -17.91 -11.48
CA ALA A 183 21.88 -16.58 -10.90
C ALA A 183 22.51 -16.56 -9.48
N PRO A 184 23.46 -15.65 -9.21
CA PRO A 184 23.82 -15.26 -7.85
C PRO A 184 22.65 -14.62 -7.08
N GLU A 185 22.77 -14.53 -5.74
CA GLU A 185 21.87 -13.72 -4.92
C GLU A 185 21.88 -12.24 -5.35
N GLY A 186 20.73 -11.56 -5.22
CA GLY A 186 20.58 -10.17 -5.65
C GLY A 186 20.48 -9.94 -7.17
N THR A 187 20.51 -11.00 -7.99
CA THR A 187 20.43 -10.88 -9.45
C THR A 187 19.03 -10.43 -9.91
N THR A 188 18.99 -9.53 -10.90
CA THR A 188 17.79 -9.25 -11.68
C THR A 188 17.77 -10.11 -12.95
N ILE A 189 16.68 -10.85 -13.14
CA ILE A 189 16.37 -11.66 -14.32
C ILE A 189 15.17 -11.01 -15.02
N CYS A 190 15.33 -10.66 -16.28
CA CYS A 190 14.27 -10.13 -17.12
C CYS A 190 13.87 -11.13 -18.20
N VAL A 191 12.56 -11.31 -18.39
CA VAL A 191 11.97 -12.34 -19.23
C VAL A 191 11.24 -11.70 -20.41
N GLU A 192 11.49 -12.20 -21.61
CA GLU A 192 10.82 -11.74 -22.84
C GLU A 192 9.31 -12.10 -22.88
N PRO A 193 8.54 -11.56 -23.84
CA PRO A 193 7.19 -12.03 -24.12
C PRO A 193 7.16 -13.53 -24.45
N GLY A 194 6.17 -14.26 -23.94
CA GLY A 194 6.06 -15.70 -24.17
C GLY A 194 5.15 -16.43 -23.20
N THR A 195 5.00 -17.74 -23.42
CA THR A 195 4.31 -18.65 -22.49
C THR A 195 5.27 -19.75 -22.06
N TYR A 196 5.78 -19.60 -20.84
CA TYR A 196 6.80 -20.46 -20.25
C TYR A 196 6.11 -21.57 -19.47
N ASN A 197 6.14 -22.79 -20.00
CA ASN A 197 5.51 -23.96 -19.40
C ASN A 197 6.47 -24.60 -18.38
N GLU A 198 6.68 -23.91 -17.27
CA GLU A 198 7.67 -24.24 -16.24
C GLU A 198 7.05 -24.12 -14.83
N ASN A 199 7.44 -25.01 -13.92
CA ASN A 199 7.31 -24.78 -12.48
C ASN A 199 8.67 -24.30 -11.97
N LEU A 200 8.72 -23.09 -11.44
CA LEU A 200 9.94 -22.42 -10.99
C LEU A 200 10.18 -22.66 -9.50
N LYS A 201 11.45 -22.89 -9.16
CA LYS A 201 11.96 -23.00 -7.80
C LYS A 201 13.04 -21.94 -7.58
N ILE A 202 12.76 -21.00 -6.69
CA ILE A 202 13.67 -19.93 -6.27
C ILE A 202 14.34 -20.34 -4.95
N THR A 203 15.67 -20.33 -4.93
CA THR A 203 16.50 -20.74 -3.79
C THR A 203 17.46 -19.64 -3.30
N GLN A 204 17.57 -18.53 -4.02
CA GLN A 204 18.51 -17.45 -3.78
C GLN A 204 17.81 -16.26 -3.15
N SER A 205 18.39 -15.66 -2.11
CA SER A 205 17.87 -14.40 -1.56
C SER A 205 17.99 -13.25 -2.57
N LYS A 206 17.08 -12.29 -2.46
CA LYS A 206 17.06 -11.00 -3.16
C LYS A 206 17.01 -11.12 -4.70
N LEU A 207 16.64 -12.30 -5.21
CA LEU A 207 16.41 -12.50 -6.64
C LEU A 207 15.20 -11.65 -7.07
N THR A 208 15.40 -10.88 -8.15
CA THR A 208 14.37 -10.04 -8.76
C THR A 208 14.02 -10.61 -10.12
N LEU A 209 12.77 -11.02 -10.31
CA LEU A 209 12.26 -11.61 -11.55
C LEU A 209 11.23 -10.66 -12.17
N LEU A 210 11.45 -10.23 -13.41
CA LEU A 210 10.66 -9.22 -14.13
C LEU A 210 10.29 -9.68 -15.55
N SER A 211 9.12 -9.27 -16.05
CA SER A 211 8.81 -9.29 -17.48
C SER A 211 9.29 -7.99 -18.14
N THR A 212 9.73 -8.08 -19.40
CA THR A 212 10.06 -6.90 -20.23
C THR A 212 8.84 -6.23 -20.89
N GLN A 213 7.65 -6.88 -20.90
CA GLN A 213 6.43 -6.34 -21.52
C GLN A 213 5.14 -6.61 -20.69
N GLY A 214 5.30 -6.86 -19.40
CA GLY A 214 4.23 -7.02 -18.42
C GLY A 214 3.40 -8.30 -18.53
N ARG A 215 2.46 -8.41 -17.59
CA ARG A 215 1.64 -9.62 -17.34
C ARG A 215 0.81 -10.09 -18.53
N ASP A 216 0.41 -9.15 -19.39
CA ASP A 216 -0.42 -9.45 -20.57
C ASP A 216 0.39 -10.14 -21.70
N SER A 217 1.73 -10.02 -21.65
CA SER A 217 2.66 -10.51 -22.69
C SER A 217 3.55 -11.67 -22.22
N THR A 218 3.82 -11.79 -20.92
CA THR A 218 4.66 -12.86 -20.35
C THR A 218 3.89 -13.69 -19.33
N ILE A 219 3.63 -14.94 -19.72
CA ILE A 219 2.87 -15.93 -18.95
C ILE A 219 3.81 -17.01 -18.43
N ILE A 220 3.79 -17.26 -17.12
CA ILE A 220 4.38 -18.45 -16.50
C ILE A 220 3.23 -19.42 -16.24
N GLN A 221 3.19 -20.50 -17.00
CA GLN A 221 2.14 -21.52 -16.96
C GLN A 221 2.66 -22.72 -16.18
N GLY A 222 2.13 -22.94 -14.96
CA GLY A 222 2.46 -24.12 -14.18
C GLY A 222 2.05 -25.40 -14.90
N SER A 223 2.92 -26.40 -14.84
CA SER A 223 2.57 -27.77 -15.23
C SER A 223 1.99 -28.50 -14.02
N GLN A 224 0.87 -29.19 -14.23
CA GLN A 224 0.20 -29.96 -13.18
C GLN A 224 1.12 -31.12 -12.75
N PRO A 225 1.45 -31.26 -11.44
CA PRO A 225 2.26 -32.37 -10.97
C PRO A 225 1.57 -33.72 -11.28
N PRO A 226 2.33 -34.76 -11.68
CA PRO A 226 1.74 -36.06 -11.95
C PRO A 226 1.08 -36.62 -10.68
N SER A 227 -0.12 -37.18 -10.82
CA SER A 227 -0.97 -37.71 -9.74
C SER A 227 -0.39 -38.92 -8.99
N SER A 228 0.88 -39.26 -9.25
CA SER A 228 1.68 -40.27 -8.55
C SER A 228 2.70 -39.65 -7.58
N GLY A 229 2.43 -38.43 -7.08
CA GLY A 229 3.20 -37.82 -5.98
C GLY A 229 4.29 -36.82 -6.39
N GLY A 230 4.06 -35.99 -7.41
CA GLY A 230 4.92 -34.82 -7.66
C GLY A 230 4.87 -33.82 -6.51
N SER A 231 6.00 -33.18 -6.16
CA SER A 231 6.11 -32.25 -5.02
C SER A 231 6.03 -30.77 -5.40
N ASN A 232 5.31 -30.43 -6.48
CA ASN A 232 5.15 -29.04 -6.91
C ASN A 232 4.10 -28.36 -6.02
N LEU A 233 4.56 -27.61 -5.02
CA LEU A 233 3.70 -26.77 -4.16
C LEU A 233 3.20 -25.51 -4.89
N GLY A 234 3.70 -25.22 -6.09
CA GLY A 234 3.13 -24.20 -6.94
C GLY A 234 3.77 -24.06 -8.32
N THR A 235 3.40 -22.97 -8.99
CA THR A 235 4.01 -22.55 -10.27
C THR A 235 5.30 -21.77 -10.04
N ILE A 236 5.35 -20.96 -8.99
CA ILE A 236 6.60 -20.42 -8.43
C ILE A 236 6.66 -20.83 -6.96
N VAL A 237 7.66 -21.63 -6.59
CA VAL A 237 7.95 -22.03 -5.22
C VAL A 237 9.20 -21.31 -4.74
N ILE A 238 9.05 -20.50 -3.71
CA ILE A 238 10.16 -19.85 -2.99
C ILE A 238 10.45 -20.72 -1.77
N THR A 239 11.69 -21.20 -1.62
CA THR A 239 12.06 -22.09 -0.51
C THR A 239 12.68 -21.37 0.68
N THR A 240 12.41 -21.89 1.88
CA THR A 240 12.96 -21.45 3.18
C THR A 240 14.44 -21.06 3.12
N GLY A 241 14.77 -19.95 3.79
CA GLY A 241 16.11 -19.36 3.74
C GLY A 241 16.39 -18.51 2.51
N SER A 242 15.36 -18.06 1.78
CA SER A 242 15.49 -17.05 0.72
C SER A 242 14.56 -15.86 0.98
N ASP A 243 15.17 -14.70 1.27
CA ASP A 243 14.48 -13.47 1.69
C ASP A 243 14.57 -12.36 0.63
N GLY A 244 13.68 -11.39 0.67
CA GLY A 244 13.72 -10.20 -0.19
C GLY A 244 13.43 -10.47 -1.67
N ILE A 245 12.74 -11.57 -1.98
CA ILE A 245 12.41 -11.98 -3.36
C ILE A 245 11.44 -10.99 -3.99
N GLN A 246 11.75 -10.50 -5.19
CA GLN A 246 10.84 -9.65 -5.95
C GLN A 246 10.34 -10.38 -7.21
N ILE A 247 9.01 -10.43 -7.37
CA ILE A 247 8.33 -10.96 -8.56
C ILE A 247 7.46 -9.83 -9.14
N GLY A 248 7.88 -9.31 -10.28
CA GLY A 248 7.26 -8.16 -10.94
C GLY A 248 7.63 -6.79 -10.34
N ASP A 249 7.27 -5.74 -11.06
CA ASP A 249 7.34 -4.34 -10.63
C ASP A 249 6.35 -3.48 -11.44
N GLN A 250 6.15 -2.22 -11.05
CA GLN A 250 5.52 -1.21 -11.90
C GLN A 250 6.17 0.16 -11.70
N MET A 251 6.89 0.64 -12.73
CA MET A 251 7.53 1.95 -12.75
C MET A 251 6.77 2.89 -13.68
N GLY A 252 6.17 3.94 -13.10
CA GLY A 252 5.24 4.83 -13.81
C GLY A 252 4.09 4.03 -14.43
N SER A 253 3.93 4.15 -15.75
CA SER A 253 2.94 3.42 -16.55
C SER A 253 3.43 2.05 -17.06
N GLN A 254 4.69 1.68 -16.84
CA GLN A 254 5.24 0.41 -17.33
C GLN A 254 5.05 -0.71 -16.29
N ASN A 255 4.46 -1.82 -16.71
CA ASN A 255 4.25 -3.02 -15.91
C ASN A 255 5.34 -4.05 -16.23
N PHE A 256 6.03 -4.55 -15.20
CA PHE A 256 7.07 -5.57 -15.29
C PHE A 256 6.64 -6.88 -14.63
N GLY A 257 5.34 -7.05 -14.33
CA GLY A 257 4.77 -8.25 -13.71
C GLY A 257 4.54 -9.40 -14.70
N PHE A 258 4.11 -10.53 -14.17
CA PHE A 258 3.79 -11.75 -14.94
C PHE A 258 2.31 -12.10 -14.82
N LYS A 259 1.78 -12.85 -15.80
CA LYS A 259 0.63 -13.72 -15.54
C LYS A 259 1.16 -15.06 -15.02
N VAL A 260 1.06 -15.30 -13.73
CA VAL A 260 1.41 -16.58 -13.11
C VAL A 260 0.13 -17.41 -13.01
N VAL A 261 0.04 -18.49 -13.80
CA VAL A 261 -1.10 -19.40 -13.82
C VAL A 261 -0.79 -20.61 -12.97
N GLY A 262 -1.59 -20.81 -11.93
CA GLY A 262 -1.40 -21.83 -10.90
C GLY A 262 -1.66 -23.27 -11.33
N ILE A 263 -1.67 -24.14 -10.33
CA ILE A 263 -1.87 -25.59 -10.44
C ILE A 263 -2.91 -26.07 -9.43
N ASP A 264 -3.36 -27.30 -9.64
CA ASP A 264 -4.22 -28.08 -8.75
C ASP A 264 -3.34 -29.06 -7.95
N GLY A 265 -3.62 -29.25 -6.66
CA GLY A 265 -2.83 -30.12 -5.80
C GLY A 265 -2.89 -31.58 -6.27
N PRO A 266 -1.76 -32.32 -6.35
CA PRO A 266 -1.75 -33.70 -6.86
C PRO A 266 -2.47 -34.70 -5.94
N SER A 267 -2.90 -34.25 -4.76
CA SER A 267 -3.71 -35.00 -3.80
C SER A 267 -4.40 -34.03 -2.83
N SER A 268 -5.58 -34.39 -2.34
CA SER A 268 -6.43 -33.61 -1.42
C SER A 268 -5.71 -32.97 -0.21
N GLY A 269 -4.67 -33.63 0.30
CA GLY A 269 -3.92 -33.24 1.49
C GLY A 269 -2.69 -32.36 1.24
N ILE A 270 -2.44 -31.94 0.00
CA ILE A 270 -1.40 -30.99 -0.38
C ILE A 270 -2.09 -29.77 -0.97
N GLU A 271 -1.90 -28.60 -0.35
CA GLU A 271 -2.38 -27.32 -0.88
C GLU A 271 -1.29 -26.73 -1.79
N ALA A 272 -1.62 -26.48 -3.06
CA ALA A 272 -0.72 -25.81 -4.02
C ALA A 272 -1.11 -24.33 -4.25
N ALA A 273 -0.31 -23.60 -5.04
CA ALA A 273 -0.61 -22.22 -5.43
C ALA A 273 -0.05 -21.81 -6.80
N ALA A 274 -0.42 -20.63 -7.30
CA ALA A 274 0.37 -19.98 -8.36
C ALA A 274 1.72 -19.49 -7.81
N ILE A 275 1.75 -18.86 -6.63
CA ILE A 275 2.97 -18.49 -5.91
C ILE A 275 2.92 -19.08 -4.49
N TYR A 276 3.96 -19.82 -4.09
CA TYR A 276 4.03 -20.53 -2.81
C TYR A 276 5.33 -20.20 -2.07
N PHE A 277 5.23 -19.75 -0.82
CA PHE A 277 6.34 -19.47 0.09
C PHE A 277 6.44 -20.56 1.15
N GLN A 278 7.53 -21.34 1.12
CA GLN A 278 7.79 -22.48 1.99
C GLN A 278 8.68 -22.11 3.17
N GLY A 279 8.18 -22.26 4.40
CA GLY A 279 8.88 -21.89 5.62
C GLY A 279 8.91 -20.37 5.88
N ASP A 280 9.88 -19.96 6.68
CA ASP A 280 10.03 -18.57 7.15
C ASP A 280 10.65 -17.68 6.05
N HIS A 281 10.12 -16.46 5.89
CA HIS A 281 10.52 -15.48 4.87
C HIS A 281 10.35 -14.02 5.31
N ALA A 282 11.20 -13.12 4.81
CA ALA A 282 11.12 -11.67 5.00
C ALA A 282 11.11 -10.88 3.66
N ASP A 283 10.54 -9.68 3.71
CA ASP A 283 10.69 -8.57 2.74
C ASP A 283 10.39 -8.88 1.27
N ALA A 284 9.57 -9.91 1.00
CA ALA A 284 9.20 -10.28 -0.36
C ALA A 284 8.26 -9.26 -1.02
N LYS A 285 8.45 -9.02 -2.31
CA LYS A 285 7.68 -8.06 -3.12
C LYS A 285 6.99 -8.78 -4.26
N ILE A 286 5.67 -8.75 -4.29
CA ILE A 286 4.86 -9.28 -5.38
C ILE A 286 4.12 -8.09 -5.99
N ILE A 287 4.59 -7.60 -7.12
CA ILE A 287 4.16 -6.29 -7.66
C ILE A 287 3.68 -6.41 -9.11
N GLY A 288 2.47 -5.90 -9.39
CA GLY A 288 1.98 -5.70 -10.75
C GLY A 288 1.63 -6.98 -11.53
N ASN A 289 1.54 -8.15 -10.89
CA ASN A 289 1.28 -9.43 -11.55
C ASN A 289 -0.22 -9.65 -11.83
N GLU A 290 -0.56 -10.67 -12.60
CA GLU A 290 -1.80 -11.43 -12.42
C GLU A 290 -1.43 -12.78 -11.79
N ILE A 291 -2.06 -13.11 -10.67
CA ILE A 291 -1.86 -14.35 -9.93
C ILE A 291 -3.16 -15.14 -10.04
N LYS A 292 -3.20 -16.08 -10.99
CA LYS A 292 -4.40 -16.82 -11.37
C LYS A 292 -4.44 -18.19 -10.70
N ALA A 293 -5.39 -18.40 -9.80
CA ALA A 293 -5.70 -19.72 -9.25
C ALA A 293 -6.27 -20.67 -10.32
N GLU A 294 -5.86 -21.94 -10.31
CA GLU A 294 -6.34 -22.97 -11.25
C GLU A 294 -6.37 -24.36 -10.59
N GLY A 295 -7.25 -24.51 -9.60
CA GLY A 295 -7.44 -25.75 -8.84
C GLY A 295 -7.28 -25.53 -7.33
N ASP A 296 -6.09 -25.09 -6.91
CA ASP A 296 -5.83 -24.62 -5.54
C ASP A 296 -5.65 -23.07 -5.51
N ALA A 297 -4.83 -22.51 -4.61
CA ALA A 297 -4.78 -21.09 -4.31
C ALA A 297 -4.06 -20.22 -5.38
N GLY A 298 -4.17 -18.90 -5.24
CA GLY A 298 -3.33 -17.94 -5.95
C GLY A 298 -1.99 -17.74 -5.25
N LEU A 299 -2.01 -17.34 -3.97
CA LEU A 299 -0.81 -17.05 -3.17
C LEU A 299 -0.89 -17.72 -1.79
N ILE A 300 0.13 -18.49 -1.40
CA ILE A 300 0.24 -19.14 -0.09
C ILE A 300 1.58 -18.81 0.58
N THR A 301 1.55 -18.58 1.90
CA THR A 301 2.67 -18.81 2.82
C THR A 301 2.39 -20.01 3.71
N GLU A 302 3.38 -20.86 4.00
CA GLU A 302 3.19 -22.02 4.87
C GLU A 302 2.60 -21.69 6.25
N PHE A 303 1.72 -22.56 6.73
CA PHE A 303 0.99 -22.35 7.98
C PHE A 303 1.93 -22.24 9.18
N SER A 304 1.78 -21.14 9.94
CA SER A 304 2.61 -20.81 11.11
C SER A 304 4.09 -20.56 10.82
N ALA A 305 4.45 -20.25 9.58
CA ALA A 305 5.71 -19.62 9.23
C ALA A 305 5.87 -18.22 9.84
N THR A 306 7.12 -17.79 10.03
CA THR A 306 7.49 -16.40 10.28
C THR A 306 7.48 -15.66 8.94
N ILE A 307 6.57 -14.71 8.75
CA ILE A 307 6.45 -13.93 7.52
C ILE A 307 6.39 -12.46 7.90
N THR A 308 7.29 -11.63 7.38
CA THR A 308 7.33 -10.20 7.69
C THR A 308 7.70 -9.32 6.50
N GLY A 309 7.20 -8.08 6.47
CA GLY A 309 7.64 -7.05 5.51
C GLY A 309 7.17 -7.26 4.07
N PHE A 310 6.27 -8.22 3.83
CA PHE A 310 5.78 -8.51 2.48
C PHE A 310 5.01 -7.33 1.89
N LEU A 311 5.33 -6.96 0.65
CA LEU A 311 4.61 -5.98 -0.16
C LEU A 311 3.90 -6.69 -1.31
N ILE A 312 2.57 -6.75 -1.25
CA ILE A 312 1.70 -7.29 -2.30
C ILE A 312 0.96 -6.11 -2.93
N ASP A 313 1.45 -5.62 -4.08
CA ASP A 313 1.01 -4.33 -4.63
C ASP A 313 0.57 -4.40 -6.12
N LYS A 314 -0.55 -3.73 -6.47
CA LYS A 314 -1.04 -3.60 -7.87
C LYS A 314 -1.30 -4.92 -8.63
N ASN A 315 -1.44 -6.04 -7.93
CA ASN A 315 -1.70 -7.34 -8.54
C ASN A 315 -3.18 -7.54 -8.87
N ILE A 316 -3.46 -8.40 -9.84
CA ILE A 316 -4.79 -8.96 -10.08
C ILE A 316 -4.79 -10.39 -9.50
N LEU A 317 -5.58 -10.66 -8.47
CA LEU A 317 -5.73 -11.98 -7.87
C LEU A 317 -6.97 -12.64 -8.50
N SER A 318 -6.76 -13.52 -9.47
CA SER A 318 -7.81 -14.04 -10.38
C SER A 318 -7.95 -15.56 -10.32
N GLY A 319 -8.79 -16.14 -11.18
CA GLY A 319 -8.93 -17.59 -11.32
C GLY A 319 -9.89 -18.22 -10.32
N GLN A 320 -9.73 -19.52 -10.04
CA GLN A 320 -10.66 -20.30 -9.21
C GLN A 320 -9.92 -21.33 -8.34
N THR A 321 -10.27 -21.40 -7.06
CA THR A 321 -9.61 -22.23 -6.04
C THR A 321 -10.23 -23.62 -5.86
N PHE A 322 -10.84 -24.11 -6.93
CA PHE A 322 -11.38 -25.45 -7.10
C PHE A 322 -11.47 -25.75 -8.60
N ALA A 323 -11.38 -27.00 -9.01
CA ALA A 323 -11.53 -27.47 -10.38
C ALA A 323 -13.02 -27.60 -10.81
N GLY A 324 -13.26 -27.46 -12.11
CA GLY A 324 -14.60 -27.58 -12.71
C GLY A 324 -15.48 -26.34 -12.51
N THR A 325 -16.80 -26.52 -12.43
CA THR A 325 -17.78 -25.42 -12.27
C THR A 325 -18.42 -25.35 -10.88
N LYS A 326 -18.07 -26.29 -9.98
CA LYS A 326 -18.61 -26.39 -8.62
C LYS A 326 -17.57 -26.96 -7.68
N PRO A 327 -17.38 -26.40 -6.47
CA PRO A 327 -16.58 -27.05 -5.44
C PRO A 327 -17.17 -28.40 -5.08
N ASN A 328 -16.30 -29.38 -4.83
CA ASN A 328 -16.70 -30.61 -4.17
C ASN A 328 -16.94 -30.37 -2.67
N CYS A 329 -17.69 -31.27 -2.06
CA CYS A 329 -17.98 -31.33 -0.63
C CYS A 329 -18.78 -30.17 -0.04
N ILE A 330 -19.41 -30.46 1.08
CA ILE A 330 -19.92 -29.47 2.03
C ILE A 330 -19.10 -29.69 3.28
N GLY A 331 -18.60 -28.63 3.91
CA GLY A 331 -17.77 -28.76 5.10
C GLY A 331 -16.30 -28.42 4.89
N PHE A 332 -15.54 -28.63 5.95
CA PHE A 332 -14.08 -28.51 5.93
C PHE A 332 -13.39 -29.59 6.79
N SER A 333 -14.14 -30.48 7.45
CA SER A 333 -13.59 -31.61 8.22
C SER A 333 -12.73 -32.54 7.36
N ASN A 334 -13.12 -32.73 6.08
CA ASN A 334 -12.45 -33.62 5.12
C ASN A 334 -11.60 -32.86 4.06
N GLN A 335 -11.26 -31.59 4.29
CA GLN A 335 -10.56 -30.74 3.30
C GLN A 335 -9.12 -31.17 2.94
N PHE A 336 -8.58 -32.17 3.64
CA PHE A 336 -7.25 -32.75 3.42
C PHE A 336 -7.32 -34.22 2.94
N THR A 337 -8.52 -34.75 2.73
CA THR A 337 -8.76 -36.14 2.28
C THR A 337 -9.62 -36.19 1.02
N GLU A 338 -10.60 -35.29 0.89
CA GLU A 338 -11.46 -35.18 -0.28
C GLU A 338 -10.91 -34.18 -1.32
N PRO A 339 -10.89 -34.53 -2.61
CA PRO A 339 -10.35 -33.66 -3.66
C PRO A 339 -11.32 -32.51 -3.95
N ASN A 340 -10.81 -31.45 -4.57
CA ASN A 340 -11.61 -30.35 -5.12
C ASN A 340 -12.43 -29.53 -4.09
N VAL A 341 -11.92 -29.43 -2.85
CA VAL A 341 -12.51 -28.60 -1.78
C VAL A 341 -11.95 -27.17 -1.89
N PRO A 342 -12.77 -26.10 -1.85
CA PRO A 342 -12.34 -24.77 -2.24
C PRO A 342 -11.31 -24.18 -1.26
N ARG A 343 -10.13 -23.83 -1.77
CA ARG A 343 -9.10 -23.14 -1.00
C ARG A 343 -9.39 -21.65 -0.86
N GLN A 344 -8.62 -20.98 -0.02
CA GLN A 344 -8.56 -19.52 0.01
C GLN A 344 -7.74 -19.03 -1.19
N LEU A 345 -8.07 -17.88 -1.77
CA LEU A 345 -7.37 -17.35 -2.95
C LEU A 345 -5.99 -16.77 -2.57
N VAL A 346 -5.88 -16.14 -1.41
CA VAL A 346 -4.63 -15.68 -0.80
C VAL A 346 -4.60 -16.08 0.68
N VAL A 347 -3.49 -16.68 1.13
CA VAL A 347 -3.23 -17.03 2.53
C VAL A 347 -1.88 -16.51 2.96
N ILE A 348 -1.88 -15.60 3.95
CA ILE A 348 -0.68 -15.14 4.64
C ILE A 348 -0.87 -15.38 6.15
N GLY A 349 -0.04 -16.23 6.75
CA GLY A 349 0.09 -16.40 8.20
C GLY A 349 -0.39 -17.72 8.84
N GLY A 350 -0.52 -17.70 10.17
CA GLY A 350 -0.66 -18.89 11.03
C GLY A 350 -1.99 -19.06 11.76
N GLY A 351 -3.11 -18.61 11.19
CA GLY A 351 -4.43 -18.71 11.84
C GLY A 351 -4.58 -17.80 13.07
N ALA A 352 -5.69 -17.95 13.78
CA ALA A 352 -6.02 -17.10 14.93
C ALA A 352 -5.00 -17.15 16.09
N ASN A 353 -4.19 -18.21 16.17
CA ASN A 353 -3.25 -18.46 17.26
C ASN A 353 -1.77 -18.31 16.85
N GLY A 354 -1.40 -18.30 15.56
CA GLY A 354 -0.04 -18.00 15.10
C GLY A 354 0.32 -16.52 15.23
N THR A 355 1.46 -16.19 15.86
CA THR A 355 1.88 -14.80 16.20
C THR A 355 3.10 -14.31 15.41
N LYS A 356 3.70 -15.17 14.57
CA LYS A 356 4.97 -14.89 13.88
C LYS A 356 4.84 -14.04 12.60
N THR A 357 3.61 -13.68 12.23
CA THR A 357 3.27 -13.08 10.93
C THR A 357 2.97 -11.60 11.16
N THR A 358 3.71 -10.70 10.51
CA THR A 358 3.69 -9.25 10.82
C THR A 358 3.92 -8.34 9.62
N ASN A 359 3.53 -7.08 9.72
CA ASN A 359 3.95 -5.99 8.83
C ASN A 359 3.69 -6.27 7.33
N ILE A 360 2.52 -6.85 7.00
CA ILE A 360 2.15 -7.17 5.63
C ILE A 360 1.49 -5.93 5.00
N THR A 361 2.00 -5.47 3.85
CA THR A 361 1.36 -4.44 3.04
C THR A 361 0.64 -5.10 1.87
N PHE A 362 -0.69 -4.95 1.80
CA PHE A 362 -1.53 -5.44 0.72
C PHE A 362 -2.24 -4.24 0.10
N SER A 363 -1.73 -3.72 -1.02
CA SER A 363 -2.12 -2.40 -1.55
C SER A 363 -2.50 -2.39 -3.03
N ASN A 364 -3.48 -1.56 -3.40
CA ASN A 364 -3.86 -1.29 -4.79
C ASN A 364 -4.22 -2.55 -5.63
N ASN A 365 -4.51 -3.70 -5.01
CA ASN A 365 -4.77 -4.95 -5.71
C ASN A 365 -6.23 -5.08 -6.16
N GLN A 366 -6.47 -5.87 -7.20
CA GLN A 366 -7.80 -6.27 -7.66
C GLN A 366 -8.03 -7.75 -7.34
N VAL A 367 -8.86 -8.06 -6.35
CA VAL A 367 -9.23 -9.42 -5.96
C VAL A 367 -10.50 -9.81 -6.70
N THR A 368 -10.36 -10.64 -7.74
CA THR A 368 -11.44 -10.99 -8.69
C THR A 368 -11.69 -12.50 -8.81
N GLY A 369 -10.81 -13.33 -8.25
CA GLY A 369 -10.94 -14.80 -8.29
C GLY A 369 -12.14 -15.35 -7.51
N THR A 370 -12.37 -16.66 -7.67
CA THR A 370 -13.52 -17.38 -7.11
C THR A 370 -13.07 -18.42 -6.08
N ALA A 371 -13.51 -18.25 -4.83
CA ALA A 371 -13.24 -19.16 -3.71
C ALA A 371 -14.50 -19.82 -3.12
N GLY A 372 -15.64 -19.74 -3.80
CA GLY A 372 -16.86 -20.43 -3.39
C GLY A 372 -17.90 -20.56 -4.51
N GLY A 373 -18.93 -21.37 -4.23
CA GLY A 373 -20.01 -21.68 -5.16
C GLY A 373 -21.14 -22.46 -4.50
N THR A 374 -21.86 -23.24 -5.30
CA THR A 374 -22.75 -24.32 -4.82
C THR A 374 -22.00 -25.64 -4.86
N SER A 375 -22.10 -26.44 -3.81
CA SER A 375 -21.44 -27.74 -3.71
C SER A 375 -21.98 -28.77 -4.71
N GLN A 376 -21.14 -29.75 -5.07
CA GLN A 376 -21.55 -31.00 -5.73
C GLN A 376 -22.29 -31.97 -4.79
N GLY A 377 -22.15 -31.84 -3.47
CA GLY A 377 -22.82 -32.68 -2.46
C GLY A 377 -22.03 -32.82 -1.15
N PRO A 378 -22.58 -33.51 -0.13
CA PRO A 378 -21.85 -33.81 1.10
C PRO A 378 -20.68 -34.78 0.86
N CYS A 379 -19.64 -34.68 1.68
CA CYS A 379 -18.50 -35.61 1.71
C CYS A 379 -18.23 -36.11 3.13
N GLY A 380 -17.69 -37.32 3.26
CA GLY A 380 -17.46 -37.96 4.55
C GLY A 380 -18.72 -37.97 5.44
N SER A 381 -18.64 -37.33 6.60
CA SER A 381 -19.72 -37.25 7.60
C SER A 381 -20.46 -35.90 7.62
N GLU A 382 -20.20 -34.99 6.68
CA GLU A 382 -20.80 -33.66 6.66
C GLU A 382 -22.26 -33.71 6.15
N THR A 383 -23.10 -32.81 6.63
CA THR A 383 -24.53 -32.78 6.27
C THR A 383 -24.84 -31.71 5.22
N GLY A 384 -25.81 -32.00 4.35
CA GLY A 384 -26.29 -31.10 3.30
C GLY A 384 -26.58 -31.82 1.98
N THR A 385 -26.87 -31.05 0.93
CA THR A 385 -27.27 -31.55 -0.40
C THR A 385 -26.53 -30.88 -1.58
N ALA A 386 -26.55 -31.53 -2.75
CA ALA A 386 -25.99 -30.97 -3.98
C ALA A 386 -26.73 -29.67 -4.36
N GLY A 387 -26.02 -28.54 -4.39
CA GLY A 387 -26.61 -27.20 -4.50
C GLY A 387 -26.38 -26.31 -3.28
N ASP A 388 -26.11 -26.87 -2.11
CA ASP A 388 -25.87 -26.10 -0.88
C ASP A 388 -24.64 -25.19 -1.01
N PRO A 389 -24.60 -24.03 -0.33
CA PRO A 389 -23.49 -23.10 -0.42
C PRO A 389 -22.21 -23.66 0.23
N GLN A 390 -21.10 -23.64 -0.50
CA GLN A 390 -19.77 -24.00 -0.02
C GLN A 390 -18.74 -22.98 -0.54
N GLY A 391 -17.93 -22.42 0.34
CA GLY A 391 -16.93 -21.42 -0.02
C GLY A 391 -15.95 -21.13 1.11
N ASN A 392 -14.85 -20.48 0.75
CA ASN A 392 -13.72 -20.14 1.59
C ASN A 392 -13.29 -18.68 1.34
N ASN A 393 -12.50 -18.10 2.24
CA ASN A 393 -12.20 -16.66 2.19
C ASN A 393 -11.36 -16.32 0.94
N LEU A 394 -11.61 -15.17 0.29
CA LEU A 394 -10.76 -14.76 -0.83
C LEU A 394 -9.36 -14.42 -0.31
N VAL A 395 -9.23 -13.41 0.54
CA VAL A 395 -7.95 -13.01 1.14
C VAL A 395 -7.93 -13.27 2.63
N THR A 396 -6.92 -13.97 3.11
CA THR A 396 -6.58 -14.16 4.52
C THR A 396 -5.23 -13.53 4.84
N ILE A 397 -5.21 -12.58 5.78
CA ILE A 397 -4.00 -11.99 6.35
C ILE A 397 -4.08 -12.13 7.88
N ASP A 398 -3.60 -13.25 8.41
CA ASP A 398 -3.57 -13.53 9.85
C ASP A 398 -2.28 -12.91 10.49
N ALA A 399 -2.06 -11.61 10.32
CA ALA A 399 -0.75 -10.95 10.55
C ALA A 399 -0.84 -9.56 11.22
N ALA A 400 -0.08 -9.31 12.29
CA ALA A 400 -0.14 -8.07 13.08
C ALA A 400 0.56 -6.88 12.40
N GLY A 401 0.11 -5.64 12.66
CA GLY A 401 0.78 -4.44 12.12
C GLY A 401 0.66 -4.29 10.59
N SER A 402 -0.36 -4.91 9.99
CA SER A 402 -0.53 -4.99 8.54
C SER A 402 -1.34 -3.81 7.98
N VAL A 403 -1.04 -3.38 6.76
CA VAL A 403 -1.73 -2.29 6.05
C VAL A 403 -2.42 -2.86 4.81
N ILE A 404 -3.75 -2.75 4.76
CA ILE A 404 -4.59 -3.18 3.64
C ILE A 404 -5.25 -1.92 3.07
N THR A 405 -4.76 -1.42 1.93
CA THR A 405 -5.19 -0.10 1.42
C THR A 405 -5.44 -0.02 -0.09
N ASN A 406 -6.43 0.78 -0.50
CA ASN A 406 -6.79 1.04 -1.91
C ASN A 406 -7.13 -0.22 -2.75
N ASN A 407 -7.46 -1.36 -2.14
CA ASN A 407 -7.76 -2.59 -2.89
C ASN A 407 -9.22 -2.64 -3.35
N ILE A 408 -9.48 -3.36 -4.44
CA ILE A 408 -10.84 -3.69 -4.91
C ILE A 408 -11.10 -5.17 -4.65
N PHE A 409 -12.10 -5.47 -3.84
CA PHE A 409 -12.58 -6.82 -3.53
C PHE A 409 -13.87 -7.09 -4.30
N ALA A 410 -13.75 -7.77 -5.44
CA ALA A 410 -14.82 -8.08 -6.40
C ALA A 410 -15.00 -9.58 -6.68
N GLY A 411 -14.18 -10.43 -6.04
CA GLY A 411 -14.19 -11.88 -6.24
C GLY A 411 -15.40 -12.59 -5.63
N THR A 412 -15.58 -13.84 -6.02
CA THR A 412 -16.77 -14.64 -5.70
C THR A 412 -16.53 -15.61 -4.53
N THR A 413 -17.39 -15.59 -3.52
CA THR A 413 -17.40 -16.61 -2.45
C THR A 413 -18.81 -16.88 -1.88
N SER A 414 -18.91 -17.83 -0.97
CA SER A 414 -20.16 -18.47 -0.56
C SER A 414 -20.09 -19.00 0.88
N ARG A 415 -21.21 -19.51 1.38
CA ARG A 415 -21.41 -20.06 2.73
C ARG A 415 -21.16 -19.01 3.82
N PHE A 416 -20.11 -19.12 4.62
CA PHE A 416 -19.78 -18.21 5.73
C PHE A 416 -18.48 -17.40 5.48
N ALA A 417 -17.92 -17.52 4.28
CA ALA A 417 -16.62 -16.94 3.95
C ALA A 417 -16.69 -15.42 3.71
N THR A 418 -15.53 -14.75 3.84
CA THR A 418 -15.42 -13.32 3.55
C THR A 418 -14.45 -12.99 2.43
N GLN A 419 -14.61 -11.80 1.83
CA GLN A 419 -13.69 -11.29 0.81
C GLN A 419 -12.32 -10.95 1.43
N LEU A 420 -12.33 -10.34 2.62
CA LEU A 420 -11.16 -10.15 3.45
C LEU A 420 -11.38 -10.77 4.83
N ARG A 421 -10.44 -11.59 5.26
CA ARG A 421 -10.22 -11.96 6.66
C ARG A 421 -8.90 -11.35 7.10
N THR A 422 -8.94 -10.50 8.13
CA THR A 422 -7.72 -10.15 8.88
C THR A 422 -7.82 -10.63 10.31
N ARG A 423 -6.65 -10.86 10.90
CA ARG A 423 -6.51 -11.10 12.34
C ARG A 423 -5.26 -10.42 12.84
N ARG A 424 -5.15 -10.33 14.18
CA ARG A 424 -4.05 -9.70 14.94
C ARG A 424 -4.22 -8.18 15.09
N PRO A 425 -3.58 -7.55 16.10
CA PRO A 425 -3.79 -6.14 16.38
C PRO A 425 -3.00 -5.23 15.43
N ASN A 426 -3.28 -3.93 15.53
CA ASN A 426 -2.63 -2.85 14.77
C ASN A 426 -2.81 -2.98 13.24
N ILE A 427 -3.97 -3.45 12.77
CA ILE A 427 -4.27 -3.49 11.34
C ILE A 427 -4.80 -2.15 10.88
N THR A 428 -4.36 -1.65 9.73
CA THR A 428 -4.98 -0.52 9.04
C THR A 428 -5.71 -1.02 7.81
N ILE A 429 -7.02 -0.78 7.72
CA ILE A 429 -7.87 -1.14 6.58
C ILE A 429 -8.49 0.15 6.03
N GLN A 430 -7.93 0.69 4.95
CA GLN A 430 -8.29 2.04 4.47
C GLN A 430 -8.57 2.11 2.96
N ASN A 431 -9.50 2.96 2.51
CA ASN A 431 -9.77 3.24 1.09
C ASN A 431 -10.11 2.00 0.22
N ASN A 432 -10.42 0.84 0.79
CA ASN A 432 -10.73 -0.36 0.02
C ASN A 432 -12.18 -0.30 -0.48
N THR A 433 -12.41 -0.80 -1.70
CA THR A 433 -13.76 -0.99 -2.25
C THR A 433 -14.14 -2.47 -2.14
N PHE A 434 -15.28 -2.77 -1.53
CA PHE A 434 -15.84 -4.12 -1.42
C PHE A 434 -17.14 -4.20 -2.20
N GLN A 435 -17.22 -5.12 -3.16
CA GLN A 435 -18.37 -5.30 -4.06
C GLN A 435 -19.20 -6.53 -3.63
N ASP A 436 -20.53 -6.42 -3.57
CA ASP A 436 -21.40 -7.50 -3.08
C ASP A 436 -21.76 -8.54 -4.16
N VAL A 437 -21.59 -8.21 -5.44
CA VAL A 437 -21.94 -9.06 -6.60
C VAL A 437 -21.33 -10.49 -6.55
N GLY A 438 -20.21 -10.67 -5.86
CA GLY A 438 -19.57 -11.97 -5.64
C GLY A 438 -20.02 -12.74 -4.40
N LEU A 439 -20.86 -12.17 -3.53
CA LEU A 439 -21.34 -12.81 -2.30
C LEU A 439 -22.58 -13.65 -2.59
N LEU A 440 -22.38 -14.93 -2.89
CA LEU A 440 -23.44 -15.80 -3.45
C LEU A 440 -24.58 -16.15 -2.48
N VAL A 441 -24.45 -15.85 -1.19
CA VAL A 441 -25.49 -16.06 -0.16
C VAL A 441 -25.38 -14.99 0.95
N PRO A 442 -26.48 -14.61 1.63
CA PRO A 442 -26.47 -13.59 2.69
C PRO A 442 -25.62 -13.89 3.94
N SER A 443 -25.09 -15.11 4.07
CA SER A 443 -24.17 -15.49 5.13
C SER A 443 -22.69 -15.32 4.76
N ALA A 444 -22.38 -15.03 3.50
CA ALA A 444 -21.04 -14.61 3.06
C ALA A 444 -20.90 -13.09 3.26
N GLY A 445 -19.68 -12.59 3.44
CA GLY A 445 -19.47 -11.19 3.85
C GLY A 445 -18.26 -10.49 3.24
N HIS A 446 -18.16 -9.18 3.45
CA HIS A 446 -17.01 -8.41 3.00
C HIS A 446 -15.79 -8.62 3.92
N LEU A 447 -16.00 -8.56 5.24
CA LEU A 447 -14.90 -8.46 6.21
C LEU A 447 -15.08 -9.41 7.41
N PHE A 448 -14.00 -10.06 7.85
CA PHE A 448 -13.93 -10.76 9.13
C PHE A 448 -12.72 -10.29 9.92
N LEU A 449 -12.91 -10.04 11.22
CA LEU A 449 -11.92 -9.52 12.16
C LEU A 449 -11.85 -10.39 13.42
N GLN A 450 -10.64 -10.72 13.88
CA GLN A 450 -10.47 -11.44 15.15
C GLN A 450 -9.10 -11.17 15.78
N ASN A 451 -9.07 -11.04 17.11
CA ASN A 451 -7.87 -10.71 17.88
C ASN A 451 -7.25 -9.38 17.39
N ALA A 452 -8.11 -8.41 17.06
CA ALA A 452 -7.84 -7.27 16.19
C ALA A 452 -7.96 -5.92 16.93
N SER A 453 -7.68 -5.93 18.22
CA SER A 453 -7.54 -4.71 19.04
C SER A 453 -6.59 -3.69 18.41
N THR A 454 -6.82 -2.40 18.70
CA THR A 454 -6.06 -1.25 18.16
C THR A 454 -5.92 -1.22 16.64
N SER A 455 -6.89 -1.78 15.90
CA SER A 455 -6.97 -1.69 14.43
C SER A 455 -7.88 -0.54 13.97
N THR A 456 -7.53 0.07 12.84
CA THR A 456 -8.24 1.21 12.22
C THR A 456 -8.89 0.79 10.91
N ILE A 457 -10.15 1.22 10.69
CA ILE A 457 -10.98 0.85 9.54
C ILE A 457 -11.71 2.11 9.08
N THR A 458 -11.21 2.81 8.05
CA THR A 458 -11.69 4.15 7.67
C THR A 458 -11.71 4.33 6.15
N PHE A 459 -12.59 5.19 5.63
CA PHE A 459 -12.67 5.55 4.20
C PHE A 459 -12.89 4.38 3.21
N ASN A 460 -13.25 3.18 3.69
CA ASN A 460 -13.60 2.06 2.82
C ASN A 460 -15.02 2.26 2.24
N ALA A 461 -15.22 1.79 1.01
CA ALA A 461 -16.52 1.74 0.36
C ALA A 461 -17.06 0.31 0.38
N PHE A 462 -18.28 0.11 0.86
CA PHE A 462 -18.98 -1.17 0.81
C PHE A 462 -20.24 -1.01 -0.06
N GLU A 463 -20.22 -1.63 -1.24
CA GLU A 463 -21.42 -1.87 -2.04
C GLU A 463 -22.29 -2.90 -1.32
N ARG A 464 -23.61 -2.72 -1.37
CA ARG A 464 -24.54 -3.66 -0.75
C ARG A 464 -25.95 -3.57 -1.32
N SER A 465 -26.50 -4.76 -1.55
CA SER A 465 -27.93 -5.05 -1.60
C SER A 465 -28.41 -5.68 -0.28
N ALA A 466 -29.58 -5.25 0.20
CA ALA A 466 -30.42 -5.87 1.24
C ALA A 466 -29.84 -6.24 2.64
N ASP A 467 -28.80 -7.08 2.79
CA ASP A 467 -28.76 -8.07 3.89
C ASP A 467 -27.63 -7.93 4.95
N GLY A 468 -27.42 -6.70 5.44
CA GLY A 468 -26.46 -6.34 6.49
C GLY A 468 -25.02 -6.11 6.03
N LEU A 469 -24.27 -5.28 6.76
CA LEU A 469 -22.82 -5.23 6.64
C LEU A 469 -22.24 -6.32 7.54
N TYR A 470 -21.83 -7.44 6.94
CA TYR A 470 -21.17 -8.49 7.71
C TYR A 470 -19.70 -8.14 7.99
N ILE A 471 -19.46 -7.57 9.16
CA ILE A 471 -18.17 -7.60 9.86
C ILE A 471 -18.24 -8.74 10.88
N GLY A 472 -17.82 -9.93 10.48
CA GLY A 472 -17.77 -11.08 11.38
C GLY A 472 -16.72 -10.89 12.47
N GLN A 473 -17.08 -11.09 13.74
CA GLN A 473 -16.17 -10.96 14.88
C GLN A 473 -15.81 -12.34 15.46
N GLY A 474 -14.54 -12.53 15.83
CA GLY A 474 -14.16 -13.54 16.80
C GLY A 474 -14.61 -13.19 18.22
N ALA A 475 -14.22 -13.99 19.23
CA ALA A 475 -14.57 -13.77 20.64
C ALA A 475 -13.82 -12.61 21.34
N ASP A 476 -13.47 -11.57 20.58
CA ASP A 476 -12.79 -10.34 21.02
C ASP A 476 -13.86 -9.27 21.39
N PRO A 477 -13.58 -8.28 22.26
CA PRO A 477 -14.59 -7.29 22.62
C PRO A 477 -14.86 -6.31 21.47
N ALA A 478 -16.14 -6.03 21.26
CA ALA A 478 -16.74 -5.19 20.22
C ALA A 478 -15.82 -4.21 19.48
N VAL A 479 -15.83 -4.29 18.14
CA VAL A 479 -15.39 -3.24 17.22
C VAL A 479 -15.89 -1.87 17.71
N PRO A 480 -15.01 -0.91 18.04
CA PRO A 480 -15.39 0.44 18.44
C PRO A 480 -16.40 1.07 17.46
N ALA A 481 -17.52 1.57 17.99
CA ALA A 481 -18.62 2.12 17.18
C ALA A 481 -18.22 3.35 16.33
N ASP A 482 -17.07 3.96 16.64
CA ASP A 482 -16.46 5.06 15.90
C ASP A 482 -15.95 4.62 14.51
N LEU A 483 -15.53 3.36 14.35
CA LEU A 483 -14.96 2.78 13.12
C LEU A 483 -15.96 2.65 11.93
N LEU A 484 -17.14 3.27 12.03
CA LEU A 484 -18.16 3.28 10.98
C LEU A 484 -18.52 4.70 10.52
N SER A 485 -18.01 5.75 11.16
CA SER A 485 -18.29 7.15 10.83
C SER A 485 -17.66 7.61 9.52
N GLU A 486 -16.45 7.12 9.22
CA GLU A 486 -15.66 7.50 8.04
C GLU A 486 -15.79 6.53 6.84
N ASN A 487 -16.59 5.47 6.93
CA ASN A 487 -16.76 4.48 5.86
C ASN A 487 -18.04 4.77 5.04
N THR A 488 -17.98 4.55 3.72
CA THR A 488 -19.10 4.80 2.80
C THR A 488 -19.87 3.51 2.54
N PHE A 489 -21.20 3.59 2.64
CA PHE A 489 -22.13 2.48 2.39
C PHE A 489 -23.08 2.84 1.26
N ALA A 490 -23.37 1.89 0.37
CA ALA A 490 -24.36 2.09 -0.69
C ALA A 490 -25.76 2.43 -0.09
N PRO A 491 -26.53 3.33 -0.71
CA PRO A 491 -27.80 3.82 -0.15
C PRO A 491 -28.97 2.83 -0.33
N ALA A 492 -28.85 1.63 0.24
CA ALA A 492 -29.92 0.62 0.29
C ALA A 492 -29.84 -0.26 1.55
N ALA A 493 -30.99 -0.37 2.23
CA ALA A 493 -31.27 -1.23 3.40
C ALA A 493 -30.52 -0.92 4.71
N ASP A 494 -31.19 -1.17 5.83
CA ASP A 494 -30.77 -0.80 7.19
C ASP A 494 -29.34 -1.24 7.51
N LEU A 495 -28.61 -0.44 8.30
CA LEU A 495 -27.30 -0.83 8.82
C LEU A 495 -27.46 -1.89 9.92
N LEU A 496 -27.81 -3.11 9.51
CA LEU A 496 -27.72 -4.32 10.31
C LEU A 496 -26.24 -4.60 10.59
N ILE A 497 -25.70 -3.90 11.59
CA ILE A 497 -24.52 -4.32 12.32
C ILE A 497 -24.92 -5.61 13.04
N ASN A 498 -24.77 -6.73 12.34
CA ASN A 498 -24.92 -8.05 12.92
C ASN A 498 -23.69 -8.34 13.79
N ALA A 499 -23.55 -7.56 14.88
CA ALA A 499 -22.73 -7.85 16.04
C ALA A 499 -23.34 -9.04 16.79
N VAL A 500 -23.45 -10.17 16.09
CA VAL A 500 -23.81 -11.46 16.65
C VAL A 500 -22.63 -11.87 17.51
N VAL A 501 -22.66 -11.45 18.77
CA VAL A 501 -21.82 -11.99 19.83
C VAL A 501 -22.24 -13.45 19.99
N THR A 502 -21.65 -14.33 19.17
CA THR A 502 -21.94 -15.76 19.14
C THR A 502 -21.42 -16.41 20.42
N LYS A 503 -22.23 -16.30 21.50
CA LYS A 503 -22.12 -17.15 22.68
C LYS A 503 -22.48 -18.59 22.30
N GLY A 504 -21.51 -19.27 21.67
CA GLY A 504 -21.53 -20.70 21.40
C GLY A 504 -22.56 -21.14 20.36
N PHE A 505 -22.16 -21.13 19.09
CA PHE A 505 -22.41 -22.31 18.26
C PHE A 505 -21.13 -23.15 18.23
N VAL A 506 -21.02 -24.01 19.24
CA VAL A 506 -20.25 -25.26 19.16
C VAL A 506 -21.17 -26.27 18.42
N PRO A 507 -20.64 -27.20 17.61
CA PRO A 507 -21.45 -28.20 16.89
C PRO A 507 -22.38 -29.03 17.78
#